data_AF-A0A8F4J3S7-F1
#
_entry.id   AF-A0A8F4J3S7-F1
#
_cell.length_a   1.000
_cell.length_b   1.000
_cell.length_c   1.000
_cell.angle_alpha   90.00
_cell.angle_beta   90.00
_cell.angle_gamma   90.00
#
_symmetry.space_group_name_H-M   'P 1'
#
loop_
_entity.id
_entity.type
_entity.pdbx_description
1 polymer ?
#
loop_
_entity_poly.entity_id
_entity_poly.type
_entity_poly.pdbx_seq_one_letter_code
_entity_poly.pdbx_strand_id
1 'polypeptide(L)'
;MSALAVLTAYQGAYARLRAATTDQITKAWSLNGGLTDEAQNSWLRTALPLVQGAEAAAVVLVDGFTTTLGREAGSSQPVGLDVKALTGTALRGVDPADVYARAVIEARVAIASGSTFDEAMTAGLTRARTLAETDVLLAQRAAISEVAKRTPAITGYRRVLTGASCALCASAATRDYGPYALMPIHSHCDCGMAPIYRTGSEPSAYLDPGDIANRSLLADMAARGPRYWDQRGFGVTADGDVFTKKPAEPLGSSIDGPDTDWRNRAPIDVTVHHHGELGPVLTPAGQHFTGPSEIPA
;
A
#
# COMPACT_ATOMS: atom_id res chain seq x y z
N MET A 1 4.02 -22.65 14.97
CA MET A 1 4.51 -22.35 13.60
C MET A 1 5.34 -21.10 13.75
N SER A 2 6.59 -21.00 13.28
CA SER A 2 7.40 -19.80 13.60
C SER A 2 6.71 -18.51 13.16
N ALA A 3 6.92 -17.41 13.90
CA ALA A 3 6.33 -16.10 13.59
C ALA A 3 6.63 -15.63 12.16
N LEU A 4 7.84 -15.92 11.66
CA LEU A 4 8.23 -15.67 10.28
C LEU A 4 7.40 -16.50 9.29
N ALA A 5 7.16 -17.79 9.57
CA ALA A 5 6.34 -18.63 8.71
C ALA A 5 4.87 -18.16 8.66
N VAL A 6 4.32 -17.70 9.79
CA VAL A 6 2.99 -17.09 9.86
C VAL A 6 2.92 -15.82 8.99
N LEU A 7 3.92 -14.94 9.11
CA LEU A 7 4.02 -13.73 8.30
C LEU A 7 4.13 -14.04 6.80
N THR A 8 5.02 -14.96 6.41
CA THR A 8 5.20 -15.36 5.01
C THR A 8 3.93 -15.96 4.42
N ALA A 9 3.23 -16.81 5.17
CA ALA A 9 1.96 -17.39 4.73
C ALA A 9 0.89 -16.30 4.51
N TYR A 10 0.80 -15.35 5.44
CA TYR A 10 -0.11 -14.20 5.33
C TYR A 10 0.23 -13.31 4.13
N GLN A 11 1.50 -12.92 3.95
CA GLN A 11 1.93 -12.12 2.79
C GLN A 11 1.61 -12.83 1.47
N GLY A 12 1.86 -14.14 1.38
CA GLY A 12 1.52 -14.93 0.21
C GLY A 12 0.01 -15.00 -0.07
N ALA A 13 -0.81 -15.16 0.97
CA ALA A 13 -2.27 -15.15 0.83
C ALA A 13 -2.79 -13.77 0.39
N TYR A 14 -2.26 -12.70 0.99
CA TYR A 14 -2.64 -11.33 0.66
C TYR A 14 -2.21 -10.93 -0.76
N ALA A 15 -1.02 -11.33 -1.21
CA ALA A 15 -0.57 -11.11 -2.58
C ALA A 15 -1.47 -11.83 -3.61
N ARG A 16 -1.88 -13.08 -3.33
CA ARG A 16 -2.82 -13.81 -4.18
C ARG A 16 -4.20 -13.15 -4.22
N LEU A 17 -4.70 -12.65 -3.09
CA LEU A 17 -5.96 -11.91 -3.03
C LEU A 17 -5.90 -10.69 -3.96
N ARG A 18 -4.87 -9.85 -3.82
CA ARG A 18 -4.71 -8.65 -4.66
C ARG A 18 -4.60 -8.98 -6.14
N ALA A 19 -3.80 -9.97 -6.51
CA ALA A 19 -3.67 -10.41 -7.90
C ALA A 19 -5.03 -10.88 -8.46
N ALA A 20 -5.75 -11.71 -7.71
CA ALA A 20 -7.07 -12.19 -8.11
C ALA A 20 -8.08 -11.05 -8.28
N THR A 21 -8.08 -10.06 -7.37
CA THR A 21 -8.94 -8.88 -7.47
C THR A 21 -8.63 -8.07 -8.73
N THR A 22 -7.37 -7.76 -9.00
CA THR A 22 -6.96 -7.01 -10.20
C THR A 22 -7.32 -7.76 -11.49
N ASP A 23 -7.14 -9.08 -11.52
CA ASP A 23 -7.51 -9.92 -12.67
C ASP A 23 -9.02 -9.94 -12.90
N GLN A 24 -9.82 -10.09 -11.84
CA GLN A 24 -11.28 -10.06 -11.90
C GLN A 24 -11.80 -8.70 -12.37
N ILE A 25 -11.22 -7.61 -11.85
CA ILE A 25 -11.55 -6.24 -12.26
C ILE A 25 -11.20 -5.99 -13.72
N THR A 26 -10.07 -6.50 -14.18
CA THR A 26 -9.67 -6.41 -15.60
C THR A 26 -10.68 -7.12 -16.49
N LYS A 27 -11.07 -8.36 -16.15
CA LYS A 27 -12.08 -9.11 -16.90
C LYS A 27 -13.44 -8.43 -16.88
N ALA A 28 -13.86 -7.93 -15.71
CA ALA A 28 -15.13 -7.23 -15.54
C ALA A 28 -15.18 -5.95 -16.40
N TRP A 29 -14.09 -5.20 -16.46
CA TRP A 29 -13.97 -3.99 -17.28
C TRP A 29 -14.03 -4.32 -18.77
N SER A 30 -13.31 -5.34 -19.23
CA SER A 30 -13.36 -5.76 -20.64
C SER A 30 -14.75 -6.19 -21.11
N LEU A 31 -15.59 -6.70 -20.20
CA LEU A 31 -16.94 -7.18 -20.52
C LEU A 31 -18.02 -6.11 -20.35
N ASN A 32 -17.87 -5.20 -19.39
CA ASN A 32 -18.94 -4.29 -18.96
C ASN A 32 -18.56 -2.81 -19.00
N GLY A 33 -17.27 -2.49 -19.16
CA GLY A 33 -16.79 -1.12 -19.25
C GLY A 33 -17.24 -0.46 -20.55
N GLY A 34 -17.48 0.84 -20.50
CA GLY A 34 -17.84 1.62 -21.68
C GLY A 34 -18.14 3.07 -21.34
N LEU A 35 -18.41 3.87 -22.38
CA LEU A 35 -18.55 5.32 -22.26
C LEU A 35 -19.99 5.79 -22.01
N THR A 36 -21.00 4.93 -22.22
CA THR A 36 -22.41 5.31 -22.01
C THR A 36 -22.82 5.15 -20.55
N ASP A 37 -23.94 5.76 -20.16
CA ASP A 37 -24.47 5.62 -18.80
C ASP A 37 -24.96 4.18 -18.53
N GLU A 38 -25.48 3.50 -19.55
CA GLU A 38 -25.86 2.09 -19.46
C GLU A 38 -24.64 1.19 -19.20
N ALA A 39 -23.53 1.46 -19.90
CA ALA A 39 -22.28 0.74 -19.70
C ALA A 39 -21.71 1.03 -18.29
N GLN A 40 -21.74 2.29 -17.84
CA GLN A 40 -21.37 2.64 -16.47
C GLN A 40 -22.19 1.84 -15.44
N ASN A 41 -23.50 1.76 -15.61
CA ASN A 41 -24.37 0.98 -14.73
C ASN A 41 -24.05 -0.52 -14.77
N SER A 42 -23.70 -1.08 -15.93
CA SER A 42 -23.28 -2.50 -16.04
C SER A 42 -21.94 -2.76 -15.34
N TRP A 43 -20.98 -1.85 -15.55
CA TRP A 43 -19.70 -1.85 -14.88
C TRP A 43 -19.86 -1.85 -13.36
N LEU A 44 -20.62 -0.88 -12.81
CA LEU A 44 -20.82 -0.75 -11.37
C LEU A 44 -21.49 -1.99 -10.75
N ARG A 45 -22.49 -2.57 -11.42
CA ARG A 45 -23.14 -3.82 -10.95
C ARG A 45 -22.18 -4.99 -10.82
N THR A 46 -21.11 -5.03 -11.61
CA THR A 46 -20.13 -6.12 -11.60
C THR A 46 -18.95 -5.79 -10.69
N ALA A 47 -18.43 -4.56 -10.75
CA ALA A 47 -17.22 -4.16 -10.04
C ALA A 47 -17.43 -4.10 -8.51
N LEU A 48 -18.56 -3.55 -8.06
CA LEU A 48 -18.77 -3.28 -6.63
C LEU A 48 -18.77 -4.57 -5.79
N PRO A 49 -19.52 -5.65 -6.13
CA PRO A 49 -19.49 -6.88 -5.36
C PRO A 49 -18.10 -7.55 -5.35
N LEU A 50 -17.34 -7.46 -6.46
CA LEU A 50 -16.00 -8.05 -6.55
C LEU A 50 -15.03 -7.37 -5.57
N VAL A 51 -15.07 -6.03 -5.52
CA VAL A 51 -14.15 -5.26 -4.69
C VAL A 51 -14.54 -5.37 -3.23
N GLN A 52 -15.82 -5.22 -2.89
CA GLN A 52 -16.28 -5.35 -1.51
C GLN A 52 -16.02 -6.77 -0.97
N GLY A 53 -16.14 -7.80 -1.81
CA GLY A 53 -15.74 -9.16 -1.46
C GLY A 53 -14.23 -9.29 -1.20
N ALA A 54 -13.39 -8.60 -1.97
CA ALA A 54 -11.95 -8.58 -1.77
C ALA A 54 -11.54 -7.81 -0.51
N GLU A 55 -12.17 -6.67 -0.23
CA GLU A 55 -12.00 -5.93 1.03
C GLU A 55 -12.36 -6.82 2.23
N ALA A 56 -13.50 -7.51 2.17
CA ALA A 56 -13.92 -8.44 3.22
C ALA A 56 -12.92 -9.59 3.43
N ALA A 57 -12.40 -10.15 2.34
CA ALA A 57 -11.36 -11.17 2.41
C ALA A 57 -10.07 -10.63 3.05
N ALA A 58 -9.68 -9.39 2.78
CA ALA A 58 -8.53 -8.75 3.41
C ALA A 58 -8.72 -8.60 4.92
N VAL A 59 -9.91 -8.18 5.37
CA VAL A 59 -10.25 -8.08 6.80
C VAL A 59 -10.13 -9.45 7.49
N VAL A 60 -10.69 -10.50 6.88
CA VAL A 60 -10.61 -11.87 7.41
C VAL A 60 -9.18 -12.39 7.47
N LEU A 61 -8.37 -12.12 6.43
CA LEU A 61 -6.95 -12.48 6.43
C LEU A 61 -6.19 -11.81 7.58
N VAL A 62 -6.47 -10.53 7.86
CA VAL A 62 -5.86 -9.80 8.98
C VAL A 62 -6.27 -10.40 10.33
N ASP A 63 -7.55 -10.68 10.55
CA ASP A 63 -8.04 -11.25 11.82
C ASP A 63 -7.39 -12.63 12.09
N GLY A 64 -7.34 -13.49 11.07
CA GLY A 64 -6.68 -14.80 11.17
C GLY A 64 -5.17 -14.70 11.37
N PHE A 65 -4.50 -13.82 10.64
CA PHE A 65 -3.06 -13.56 10.76
C PHE A 65 -2.68 -13.07 12.15
N THR A 66 -3.36 -12.02 12.63
CA THR A 66 -3.06 -11.41 13.93
C THR A 66 -3.41 -12.32 15.09
N THR A 67 -4.50 -13.11 14.99
CA THR A 67 -4.82 -14.16 15.96
C THR A 67 -3.73 -15.22 16.03
N THR A 68 -3.25 -15.70 14.88
CA THR A 68 -2.22 -16.75 14.82
C THR A 68 -0.88 -16.24 15.35
N LEU A 69 -0.47 -15.05 14.92
CA LEU A 69 0.77 -14.43 15.37
C LEU A 69 0.72 -14.03 16.86
N GLY A 70 -0.43 -13.56 17.33
CA GLY A 70 -0.65 -13.27 18.74
C GLY A 70 -0.40 -14.49 19.63
N ARG A 71 -0.87 -15.68 19.22
CA ARG A 71 -0.64 -16.92 19.99
C ARG A 71 0.84 -17.24 20.14
N GLU A 72 1.63 -17.05 19.08
CA GLU A 72 3.09 -17.20 19.12
C GLU A 72 3.75 -16.15 20.03
N ALA A 73 3.13 -14.98 20.19
CA ALA A 73 3.56 -13.92 21.12
C ALA A 73 3.01 -14.07 22.55
N GLY A 74 2.24 -15.11 22.86
CA GLY A 74 1.58 -15.31 24.16
C GLY A 74 0.27 -14.51 24.36
N SER A 75 -0.26 -13.89 23.30
CA SER A 75 -1.56 -13.18 23.27
C SER A 75 -2.62 -14.03 22.57
N SER A 76 -3.62 -14.55 23.29
CA SER A 76 -4.45 -15.66 22.79
C SER A 76 -5.84 -15.31 22.23
N GLN A 77 -6.28 -14.06 22.31
CA GLN A 77 -7.68 -13.70 22.01
C GLN A 77 -7.87 -13.21 20.57
N PRO A 78 -8.72 -13.87 19.76
CA PRO A 78 -9.19 -13.31 18.48
C PRO A 78 -9.95 -12.01 18.73
N VAL A 79 -9.77 -11.04 17.83
CA VAL A 79 -10.46 -9.75 17.95
C VAL A 79 -11.90 -9.87 17.45
N GLY A 80 -12.14 -10.61 16.36
CA GLY A 80 -13.46 -10.70 15.75
C GLY A 80 -13.84 -9.35 15.15
N LEU A 81 -13.30 -9.09 13.96
CA LEU A 81 -13.50 -7.82 13.27
C LEU A 81 -14.90 -7.75 12.62
N ASP A 82 -15.57 -6.60 12.77
CA ASP A 82 -16.78 -6.32 12.00
C ASP A 82 -16.41 -5.92 10.57
N VAL A 83 -16.56 -6.87 9.65
CA VAL A 83 -16.27 -6.67 8.24
C VAL A 83 -17.05 -5.48 7.67
N LYS A 84 -18.31 -5.27 8.07
CA LYS A 84 -19.12 -4.17 7.50
C LYS A 84 -18.63 -2.79 7.91
N ALA A 85 -17.99 -2.67 9.06
CA ALA A 85 -17.39 -1.44 9.53
C ALA A 85 -16.03 -1.12 8.85
N LEU A 86 -15.49 -2.06 8.06
CA LEU A 86 -14.15 -2.00 7.49
C LEU A 86 -14.12 -2.15 5.96
N THR A 87 -15.29 -2.10 5.31
CA THR A 87 -15.45 -2.26 3.86
C THR A 87 -16.46 -1.24 3.30
N GLY A 88 -16.49 -1.09 1.97
CA GLY A 88 -17.43 -0.23 1.26
C GLY A 88 -17.40 1.22 1.74
N THR A 89 -18.57 1.82 1.97
CA THR A 89 -18.67 3.23 2.38
C THR A 89 -17.94 3.52 3.68
N ALA A 90 -17.94 2.59 4.64
CA ALA A 90 -17.24 2.78 5.92
C ALA A 90 -15.73 2.91 5.76
N LEU A 91 -15.17 2.37 4.66
CA LEU A 91 -13.74 2.39 4.40
C LEU A 91 -13.21 3.77 4.00
N ARG A 92 -13.95 4.48 3.13
CA ARG A 92 -13.54 5.76 2.52
C ARG A 92 -14.36 6.97 2.97
N GLY A 93 -15.52 6.73 3.57
CA GLY A 93 -16.52 7.76 3.86
C GLY A 93 -17.29 8.25 2.62
N VAL A 94 -17.14 7.58 1.48
CA VAL A 94 -17.76 7.90 0.18
C VAL A 94 -18.42 6.64 -0.37
N ASP A 95 -19.54 6.79 -1.09
CA ASP A 95 -20.19 5.66 -1.76
C ASP A 95 -19.21 4.99 -2.74
N PRO A 96 -18.97 3.67 -2.64
CA PRO A 96 -18.17 2.93 -3.60
C PRO A 96 -18.60 3.13 -5.06
N ALA A 97 -19.90 3.34 -5.33
CA ALA A 97 -20.38 3.63 -6.68
C ALA A 97 -19.76 4.90 -7.26
N ASP A 98 -19.63 5.97 -6.47
CA ASP A 98 -19.01 7.22 -6.87
C ASP A 98 -17.50 7.05 -7.11
N VAL A 99 -16.84 6.24 -6.28
CA VAL A 99 -15.42 5.92 -6.44
C VAL A 99 -15.17 5.16 -7.74
N TYR A 100 -15.96 4.14 -8.03
CA TYR A 100 -15.79 3.28 -9.21
C TYR A 100 -16.30 3.89 -10.51
N ALA A 101 -17.21 4.86 -10.45
CA ALA A 101 -17.59 5.66 -11.61
C ALA A 101 -16.40 6.46 -12.18
N ARG A 102 -15.39 6.77 -11.35
CA ARG A 102 -14.18 7.50 -11.79
C ARG A 102 -13.41 6.78 -12.90
N ALA A 103 -13.49 5.46 -12.99
CA ALA A 103 -12.88 4.72 -14.11
C ALA A 103 -13.57 5.05 -15.45
N VAL A 104 -14.89 5.18 -15.45
CA VAL A 104 -15.67 5.57 -16.64
C VAL A 104 -15.46 7.05 -16.96
N ILE A 105 -15.42 7.90 -15.93
CA ILE A 105 -15.12 9.32 -16.09
C ILE A 105 -13.73 9.51 -16.72
N GLU A 106 -12.71 8.78 -16.26
CA GLU A 106 -11.37 8.81 -16.85
C GLU A 106 -11.40 8.48 -18.35
N ALA A 107 -12.11 7.42 -18.73
CA ALA A 107 -12.26 7.05 -20.15
C ALA A 107 -13.01 8.13 -20.95
N ARG A 108 -14.06 8.73 -20.39
CA ARG A 108 -14.81 9.82 -21.02
C ARG A 108 -13.96 11.08 -21.21
N VAL A 109 -13.14 11.42 -20.22
CA VAL A 109 -12.22 12.57 -20.30
C VAL A 109 -11.13 12.32 -21.35
N ALA A 110 -10.56 11.12 -21.38
CA ALA A 110 -9.55 10.76 -22.37
C ALA A 110 -10.08 10.88 -23.81
N ILE A 111 -11.27 10.32 -24.09
CA ILE A 111 -11.84 10.41 -25.45
C ILE A 111 -12.24 11.85 -25.80
N ALA A 112 -12.77 12.62 -24.85
CA ALA A 112 -13.08 14.04 -25.06
C ALA A 112 -11.82 14.89 -25.32
N SER A 113 -10.67 14.45 -24.80
CA SER A 113 -9.36 15.08 -24.99
C SER A 113 -8.66 14.64 -26.27
N GLY A 114 -9.32 13.85 -27.13
CA GLY A 114 -8.81 13.45 -28.44
C GLY A 114 -8.08 12.10 -28.49
N SER A 115 -8.05 11.33 -27.39
CA SER A 115 -7.55 9.94 -27.42
C SER A 115 -8.45 9.05 -28.28
N THR A 116 -7.87 8.00 -28.84
CA THR A 116 -8.64 6.92 -29.48
C THR A 116 -9.52 6.19 -28.46
N PHE A 117 -10.52 5.46 -28.95
CA PHE A 117 -11.39 4.66 -28.08
C PHE A 117 -10.58 3.64 -27.26
N ASP A 118 -9.61 2.95 -27.86
CA ASP A 118 -8.80 1.94 -27.18
C ASP A 118 -7.91 2.56 -26.08
N GLU A 119 -7.31 3.71 -26.34
CA GLU A 119 -6.53 4.46 -25.35
C GLU A 119 -7.41 4.93 -24.18
N ALA A 120 -8.60 5.46 -24.48
CA ALA A 120 -9.56 5.89 -23.46
C ALA A 120 -10.03 4.72 -22.59
N MET A 121 -10.35 3.58 -23.19
CA MET A 121 -10.74 2.37 -22.45
C MET A 121 -9.57 1.80 -21.63
N THR A 122 -8.34 1.94 -22.11
CA THR A 122 -7.12 1.57 -21.37
C THR A 122 -6.87 2.49 -20.17
N ALA A 123 -7.12 3.79 -20.31
CA ALA A 123 -7.04 4.74 -19.20
C ALA A 123 -8.07 4.41 -18.10
N GLY A 124 -9.32 4.14 -18.50
CA GLY A 124 -10.37 3.70 -17.57
C GLY A 124 -10.04 2.38 -16.88
N LEU A 125 -9.52 1.39 -17.60
CA LEU A 125 -9.05 0.13 -17.02
C LEU A 125 -7.95 0.35 -15.99
N THR A 126 -6.96 1.17 -16.34
CA THR A 126 -5.84 1.51 -15.45
C THR A 126 -6.36 2.12 -14.16
N ARG A 127 -7.29 3.08 -14.27
CA ARG A 127 -7.96 3.70 -13.12
C ARG A 127 -8.71 2.67 -12.28
N ALA A 128 -9.51 1.79 -12.90
CA ALA A 128 -10.28 0.75 -12.21
C ALA A 128 -9.38 -0.20 -11.40
N ARG A 129 -8.25 -0.63 -11.98
CA ARG A 129 -7.26 -1.49 -11.31
C ARG A 129 -6.63 -0.78 -10.12
N THR A 130 -6.19 0.47 -10.30
CA THR A 130 -5.60 1.26 -9.23
C THR A 130 -6.56 1.46 -8.06
N LEU A 131 -7.85 1.71 -8.33
CA LEU A 131 -8.88 1.82 -7.28
C LEU A 131 -9.02 0.50 -6.51
N ALA A 132 -9.18 -0.62 -7.21
CA ALA A 132 -9.35 -1.94 -6.58
C ALA A 132 -8.15 -2.36 -5.73
N GLU A 133 -6.93 -2.12 -6.22
CA GLU A 133 -5.73 -2.40 -5.43
C GLU A 133 -5.62 -1.53 -4.18
N THR A 134 -6.06 -0.27 -4.29
CA THR A 134 -6.07 0.67 -3.17
C THR A 134 -7.11 0.27 -2.12
N ASP A 135 -8.30 -0.16 -2.53
CA ASP A 135 -9.39 -0.56 -1.62
C ASP A 135 -9.02 -1.76 -0.77
N VAL A 136 -8.44 -2.80 -1.38
CA VAL A 136 -7.96 -3.98 -0.64
C VAL A 136 -6.88 -3.57 0.39
N LEU A 137 -6.00 -2.63 0.04
CA LEU A 137 -4.98 -2.08 0.95
C LEU A 137 -5.58 -1.25 2.09
N LEU A 138 -6.56 -0.41 1.78
CA LEU A 138 -7.26 0.38 2.78
C LEU A 138 -7.98 -0.54 3.77
N ALA A 139 -8.66 -1.58 3.30
CA ALA A 139 -9.38 -2.54 4.15
C ALA A 139 -8.42 -3.31 5.06
N GLN A 140 -7.30 -3.80 4.50
CA GLN A 140 -6.23 -4.41 5.30
C GLN A 140 -5.75 -3.47 6.40
N ARG A 141 -5.48 -2.21 6.07
CA ARG A 141 -5.02 -1.21 7.05
C ARG A 141 -6.05 -0.95 8.14
N ALA A 142 -7.31 -0.74 7.75
CA ALA A 142 -8.38 -0.47 8.69
C ALA A 142 -8.55 -1.64 9.67
N ALA A 143 -8.52 -2.88 9.16
CA ALA A 143 -8.52 -4.09 9.97
C ALA A 143 -7.34 -4.15 10.94
N ILE A 144 -6.12 -3.89 10.47
CA ILE A 144 -4.93 -3.90 11.32
C ILE A 144 -5.02 -2.84 12.42
N SER A 145 -5.44 -1.62 12.08
CA SER A 145 -5.61 -0.55 13.05
C SER A 145 -6.66 -0.90 14.10
N GLU A 146 -7.74 -1.58 13.71
CA GLU A 146 -8.78 -2.01 14.62
C GLU A 146 -8.30 -3.12 15.56
N VAL A 147 -7.50 -4.07 15.06
CA VAL A 147 -6.83 -5.08 15.89
C VAL A 147 -5.89 -4.40 16.90
N ALA A 148 -5.11 -3.40 16.47
CA ALA A 148 -4.18 -2.67 17.33
C ALA A 148 -4.89 -2.02 18.52
N LYS A 149 -5.99 -1.28 18.26
CA LYS A 149 -6.79 -0.61 19.29
C LYS A 149 -7.30 -1.58 20.35
N ARG A 150 -7.63 -2.81 19.94
CA ARG A 150 -8.25 -3.83 20.78
C ARG A 150 -7.25 -4.80 21.42
N THR A 151 -5.96 -4.67 21.09
CA THR A 151 -4.91 -5.60 21.53
C THR A 151 -3.73 -4.85 22.16
N PRO A 152 -3.75 -4.59 23.49
CA PRO A 152 -2.69 -3.83 24.17
C PRO A 152 -1.28 -4.43 24.09
N ALA A 153 -1.18 -5.73 23.79
CA ALA A 153 0.09 -6.41 23.55
C ALA A 153 0.75 -5.96 22.24
N ILE A 154 0.00 -5.40 21.29
CA ILE A 154 0.54 -4.81 20.07
C ILE A 154 1.02 -3.40 20.39
N THR A 155 2.34 -3.22 20.42
CA THR A 155 2.98 -1.94 20.75
C THR A 155 3.39 -1.16 19.51
N GLY A 156 3.30 -1.76 18.33
CA GLY A 156 3.63 -1.11 17.09
C GLY A 156 3.48 -2.02 15.89
N TYR A 157 3.95 -1.55 14.75
CA TYR A 157 3.93 -2.25 13.48
C TYR A 157 5.16 -1.96 12.66
N ARG A 158 5.50 -2.90 11.79
CA ARG A 158 6.54 -2.73 10.78
C ARG A 158 5.98 -2.99 9.39
N ARG A 159 6.43 -2.18 8.42
CA ARG A 159 6.21 -2.45 7.00
C ARG A 159 7.06 -3.63 6.56
N VAL A 160 6.47 -4.60 5.89
CA VAL A 160 7.18 -5.81 5.46
C VAL A 160 7.35 -5.82 3.95
N LEU A 161 8.58 -5.96 3.49
CA LEU A 161 8.92 -5.96 2.07
C LEU A 161 8.48 -7.26 1.38
N THR A 162 8.46 -7.24 0.05
CA THR A 162 8.14 -8.39 -0.82
C THR A 162 9.33 -8.80 -1.69
N GLY A 163 10.44 -8.04 -1.65
CA GLY A 163 11.56 -8.15 -2.59
C GLY A 163 11.39 -7.37 -3.89
N ALA A 164 10.17 -6.92 -4.22
CA ALA A 164 9.87 -6.05 -5.36
C ALA A 164 9.49 -4.61 -4.95
N SER A 165 9.63 -4.30 -3.67
CA SER A 165 9.17 -3.05 -3.09
C SER A 165 9.92 -1.81 -3.60
N CYS A 166 9.22 -0.67 -3.63
CA CYS A 166 9.79 0.62 -4.04
C CYS A 166 10.63 1.24 -2.92
N ALA A 167 11.30 2.36 -3.24
CA ALA A 167 12.13 3.11 -2.31
C ALA A 167 11.40 3.50 -1.01
N LEU A 168 10.16 4.01 -1.13
CA LEU A 168 9.36 4.43 0.03
C LEU A 168 9.01 3.25 0.94
N CYS A 169 8.66 2.09 0.36
CA CYS A 169 8.44 0.87 1.13
C CYS A 169 9.71 0.43 1.85
N ALA A 170 10.85 0.40 1.14
CA ALA A 170 12.14 0.00 1.68
C ALA A 170 12.55 0.90 2.85
N SER A 171 12.39 2.22 2.71
CA SER A 171 12.65 3.18 3.79
C SER A 171 11.65 3.09 4.94
N ALA A 172 10.39 2.75 4.66
CA ALA A 172 9.41 2.54 5.71
C ALA A 172 9.66 1.23 6.48
N ALA A 173 10.24 0.23 5.84
CA ALA A 173 10.52 -1.08 6.43
C ALA A 173 11.62 -1.06 7.51
N THR A 174 12.49 -0.05 7.50
CA THR A 174 13.59 0.11 8.49
C THR A 174 13.12 0.68 9.82
N ARG A 175 11.85 1.11 9.93
CA ARG A 175 11.30 1.79 11.12
C ARG A 175 10.18 0.97 11.76
N ASP A 176 10.03 1.12 13.07
CA ASP A 176 8.83 0.74 13.80
C ASP A 176 7.85 1.92 13.86
N TYR A 177 6.56 1.61 13.78
CA TYR A 177 5.49 2.57 13.84
C TYR A 177 4.63 2.30 15.05
N GLY A 178 4.19 3.36 15.74
CA GLY A 178 3.22 3.22 16.82
C GLY A 178 1.92 2.55 16.34
N PRO A 179 1.11 1.99 17.26
CA PRO A 179 -0.07 1.18 16.92
C PRO A 179 -1.15 1.98 16.18
N TYR A 180 -1.13 3.32 16.29
CA TYR A 180 -2.05 4.24 15.64
C TYR A 180 -1.42 5.04 14.49
N ALA A 181 -0.15 4.78 14.16
CA ALA A 181 0.61 5.49 13.12
C ALA A 181 0.76 4.65 11.83
N LEU A 182 -0.12 3.68 11.62
CA LEU A 182 -0.16 2.82 10.43
C LEU A 182 -0.77 3.55 9.25
N MET A 183 0.09 4.09 8.39
CA MET A 183 -0.33 4.98 7.31
C MET A 183 -0.16 4.28 5.96
N PRO A 184 -1.16 4.32 5.06
CA PRO A 184 -0.98 4.03 3.64
C PRO A 184 0.24 4.75 3.09
N ILE A 185 0.87 4.18 2.07
CA ILE A 185 2.02 4.80 1.43
C ILE A 185 1.56 5.51 0.15
N HIS A 186 0.92 4.79 -0.75
CA HIS A 186 0.30 5.30 -1.98
C HIS A 186 -0.41 4.14 -2.70
N SER A 187 -1.05 4.40 -3.84
CA SER A 187 -1.53 3.34 -4.73
C SER A 187 -0.37 2.48 -5.24
N HIS A 188 -0.62 1.20 -5.55
CA HIS A 188 0.40 0.23 -5.98
C HIS A 188 1.52 -0.09 -4.96
N CYS A 189 1.38 0.23 -3.65
CA CYS A 189 2.28 -0.33 -2.64
C CYS A 189 2.18 -1.86 -2.68
N ASP A 190 3.30 -2.58 -2.70
CA ASP A 190 3.32 -4.03 -2.54
C ASP A 190 3.63 -4.45 -1.09
N CYS A 191 4.02 -3.50 -0.26
CA CYS A 191 4.37 -3.67 1.14
C CYS A 191 3.26 -4.32 1.97
N GLY A 192 3.64 -5.28 2.83
CA GLY A 192 2.80 -5.81 3.90
C GLY A 192 2.93 -5.01 5.20
N MET A 193 2.23 -5.46 6.24
CA MET A 193 2.30 -4.91 7.61
C MET A 193 2.32 -6.05 8.61
N ALA A 194 3.24 -6.01 9.56
CA ALA A 194 3.35 -6.97 10.65
C ALA A 194 3.23 -6.25 12.00
N PRO A 195 2.41 -6.74 12.94
CA PRO A 195 2.38 -6.22 14.31
C PRO A 195 3.67 -6.57 15.05
N ILE A 196 4.06 -5.67 15.94
CA ILE A 196 5.12 -5.84 16.92
C ILE A 196 4.42 -6.12 18.25
N TYR A 197 4.60 -7.32 18.77
CA TYR A 197 4.02 -7.74 20.05
C TYR A 197 5.03 -7.61 21.17
N ARG A 198 4.58 -7.10 22.32
CA ARG A 198 5.32 -7.21 23.58
C ARG A 198 5.11 -8.59 24.18
N THR A 199 6.19 -9.29 24.48
CA THR A 199 6.20 -10.68 24.96
C THR A 199 6.66 -10.82 26.41
N GLY A 200 7.08 -9.72 27.05
CA GLY A 200 7.52 -9.70 28.44
C GLY A 200 7.47 -8.30 29.06
N SER A 201 7.98 -8.19 30.30
CA SER A 201 8.08 -6.92 31.04
C SER A 201 9.30 -6.10 30.67
N GLU A 202 10.35 -6.73 30.13
CA GLU A 202 11.58 -6.05 29.75
C GLU A 202 11.37 -5.16 28.51
N PRO A 203 12.01 -3.98 28.44
CA PRO A 203 11.88 -3.07 27.30
C PRO A 203 12.34 -3.65 25.97
N SER A 204 13.08 -4.76 25.95
CA SER A 204 13.54 -5.43 24.72
C SER A 204 12.72 -6.69 24.37
N ALA A 205 11.76 -7.08 25.20
CA ALA A 205 10.98 -8.29 25.03
C ALA A 205 9.84 -8.08 24.01
N TYR A 206 10.18 -8.19 22.73
CA TYR A 206 9.22 -8.12 21.63
C TYR A 206 9.35 -9.26 20.64
N LEU A 207 8.24 -9.54 19.95
CA LEU A 207 8.18 -10.33 18.74
C LEU A 207 7.90 -9.40 17.55
N ASP A 208 8.91 -9.21 16.69
CA ASP A 208 8.81 -8.46 15.44
C ASP A 208 9.21 -9.37 14.27
N PRO A 209 8.26 -10.11 13.66
CA PRO A 209 8.56 -10.94 12.51
C PRO A 209 8.90 -10.12 11.26
N GLY A 210 8.49 -8.85 11.21
CA GLY A 210 8.77 -7.96 10.10
C GLY A 210 10.25 -7.59 10.02
N ASP A 211 10.90 -7.33 11.16
CA ASP A 211 12.33 -7.02 11.21
C ASP A 211 13.16 -8.21 10.70
N ILE A 212 12.82 -9.42 11.14
CA ILE A 212 13.45 -10.66 10.68
C ILE A 212 13.31 -10.81 9.16
N ALA A 213 12.10 -10.62 8.62
CA ALA A 213 11.83 -10.74 7.18
C ALA A 213 12.55 -9.64 6.36
N ASN A 214 12.57 -8.41 6.87
CA ASN A 214 13.13 -7.27 6.13
C ASN A 214 14.65 -7.33 6.07
N ARG A 215 15.34 -7.83 7.10
CA ARG A 215 16.81 -7.94 7.08
C ARG A 215 17.32 -8.72 5.88
N SER A 216 16.72 -9.89 5.58
CA SER A 216 17.11 -10.67 4.40
C SER A 216 16.75 -9.94 3.10
N LEU A 217 15.57 -9.32 3.04
CA LEU A 217 15.12 -8.64 1.83
C LEU A 217 15.93 -7.37 1.51
N LEU A 218 16.35 -6.62 2.52
CA LEU A 218 17.23 -5.46 2.37
C LEU A 218 18.64 -5.90 1.94
N ALA A 219 19.16 -6.99 2.51
CA ALA A 219 20.43 -7.57 2.08
C ALA A 219 20.38 -8.04 0.61
N ASP A 220 19.29 -8.69 0.19
CA ASP A 220 19.08 -9.09 -1.21
C ASP A 220 19.01 -7.86 -2.13
N MET A 221 18.30 -6.80 -1.73
CA MET A 221 18.24 -5.54 -2.48
C MET A 221 19.61 -4.87 -2.59
N ALA A 222 20.43 -4.93 -1.53
CA ALA A 222 21.79 -4.42 -1.54
C ALA A 222 22.68 -5.24 -2.50
N ALA A 223 22.57 -6.58 -2.47
CA ALA A 223 23.35 -7.47 -3.32
C ALA A 223 23.06 -7.34 -4.82
N ARG A 224 21.85 -6.90 -5.20
CA ARG A 224 21.50 -6.64 -6.62
C ARG A 224 22.29 -5.48 -7.24
N GLY A 225 22.80 -4.57 -6.43
CA GLY A 225 23.74 -3.53 -6.82
C GLY A 225 23.19 -2.45 -7.78
N PRO A 226 24.08 -1.60 -8.33
CA PRO A 226 23.72 -0.33 -8.96
C PRO A 226 22.72 -0.42 -10.13
N ARG A 227 22.78 -1.47 -10.96
CA ARG A 227 21.82 -1.61 -12.07
C ARG A 227 20.38 -1.75 -11.60
N TYR A 228 20.15 -2.51 -10.52
CA TYR A 228 18.83 -2.65 -9.92
C TYR A 228 18.38 -1.34 -9.25
N TRP A 229 19.31 -0.66 -8.60
CA TRP A 229 19.08 0.64 -7.94
C TRP A 229 18.71 1.73 -8.93
N ASP A 230 19.41 1.82 -10.05
CA ASP A 230 19.20 2.82 -11.10
C ASP A 230 17.81 2.72 -11.71
N GLN A 231 17.33 1.49 -11.96
CA GLN A 231 15.99 1.24 -12.49
C GLN A 231 14.87 1.67 -11.54
N ARG A 232 15.18 1.86 -10.25
CA ARG A 232 14.19 2.11 -9.20
C ARG A 232 14.39 3.44 -8.47
N GLY A 233 15.46 4.17 -8.77
CA GLY A 233 15.74 5.49 -8.19
C GLY A 233 16.18 5.46 -6.72
N PHE A 234 16.64 4.33 -6.19
CA PHE A 234 17.12 4.21 -4.80
C PHE A 234 18.20 3.15 -4.66
N GLY A 235 19.03 3.25 -3.62
CA GLY A 235 20.00 2.22 -3.23
C GLY A 235 19.84 1.75 -1.79
N VAL A 236 20.46 0.62 -1.47
CA VAL A 236 20.48 0.02 -0.13
C VAL A 236 21.93 -0.27 0.27
N THR A 237 22.34 0.15 1.46
CA THR A 237 23.68 -0.14 1.99
C THR A 237 23.80 -1.60 2.44
N ALA A 238 25.02 -2.06 2.70
CA ALA A 238 25.24 -3.39 3.28
C ALA A 238 24.56 -3.54 4.66
N ASP A 239 24.42 -2.44 5.39
CA ASP A 239 23.78 -2.37 6.71
C ASP A 239 22.24 -2.26 6.62
N GLY A 240 21.69 -2.16 5.40
CA GLY A 240 20.25 -2.08 5.15
C GLY A 240 19.67 -0.66 5.09
N ASP A 241 20.50 0.38 5.12
CA ASP A 241 20.05 1.77 5.00
C ASP A 241 19.62 2.09 3.57
N VAL A 242 18.47 2.74 3.42
CA VAL A 242 17.90 3.09 2.12
C VAL A 242 18.15 4.56 1.81
N PHE A 243 18.66 4.85 0.62
CA PHE A 243 19.01 6.20 0.15
C PHE A 243 18.52 6.45 -1.28
N THR A 244 18.32 7.72 -1.65
CA THR A 244 18.07 8.13 -3.04
C THR A 244 19.32 8.73 -3.69
N LYS A 245 19.30 8.86 -5.01
CA LYS A 245 20.40 9.48 -5.78
C LYS A 245 20.58 11.00 -5.55
N LYS A 246 19.57 11.70 -4.99
CA LYS A 246 19.58 13.09 -4.46
C LYS A 246 18.12 13.45 -4.08
N PRO A 247 17.85 14.43 -3.20
CA PRO A 247 16.56 15.14 -3.24
C PRO A 247 16.47 15.81 -4.62
N ALA A 248 15.31 15.82 -5.26
CA ALA A 248 15.11 16.66 -6.43
C ALA A 248 15.50 18.09 -6.06
N GLU A 249 16.58 18.62 -6.63
CA GLU A 249 16.82 20.06 -6.59
C GLU A 249 15.58 20.74 -7.20
N PRO A 250 15.12 21.87 -6.65
CA PRO A 250 14.06 22.64 -7.29
C PRO A 250 14.46 22.92 -8.74
N LEU A 251 13.53 22.70 -9.67
CA LEU A 251 13.70 22.88 -11.11
C LEU A 251 14.53 24.13 -11.44
N GLY A 252 15.83 23.96 -11.70
CA GLY A 252 16.70 25.08 -12.06
C GLY A 252 18.17 25.02 -11.60
N SER A 253 18.91 23.94 -11.88
CA SER A 253 20.37 24.04 -12.08
C SER A 253 20.88 22.91 -12.96
N SER A 254 21.72 23.28 -13.92
CA SER A 254 22.20 22.50 -15.06
C SER A 254 22.96 21.23 -14.70
N ILE A 255 22.70 20.19 -15.49
CA ILE A 255 23.40 18.92 -15.56
C ILE A 255 24.77 19.16 -16.22
N ASP A 256 25.85 18.67 -15.62
CA ASP A 256 27.02 18.16 -16.36
C ASP A 256 27.83 17.19 -15.49
N GLY A 257 27.85 15.91 -15.90
CA GLY A 257 28.72 14.86 -15.37
C GLY A 257 28.04 13.49 -15.26
N PRO A 258 28.72 12.37 -15.60
CA PRO A 258 28.22 11.03 -15.35
C PRO A 258 28.35 10.72 -13.85
N ASP A 259 27.44 11.25 -13.04
CA ASP A 259 27.50 11.09 -11.59
C ASP A 259 27.13 9.65 -11.20
N THR A 260 28.19 8.86 -11.04
CA THR A 260 28.19 7.47 -10.59
C THR A 260 28.63 7.37 -9.12
N ASP A 261 28.78 8.50 -8.41
CA ASP A 261 29.26 8.48 -7.03
C ASP A 261 28.12 8.20 -6.05
N TRP A 262 28.06 6.94 -5.60
CA TRP A 262 27.15 6.48 -4.56
C TRP A 262 27.33 7.18 -3.20
N ARG A 263 28.34 8.04 -3.03
CA ARG A 263 28.62 8.80 -1.80
C ARG A 263 27.77 10.05 -1.61
N ASN A 264 27.06 10.53 -2.63
CA ASN A 264 26.10 11.65 -2.51
C ASN A 264 24.74 11.20 -1.90
N ARG A 265 24.77 10.37 -0.85
CA ARG A 265 23.59 9.76 -0.22
C ARG A 265 22.84 10.80 0.60
N ALA A 266 21.61 11.11 0.22
CA ALA A 266 20.64 11.65 1.15
C ALA A 266 19.76 10.49 1.67
N PRO A 267 19.53 10.37 2.99
CA PRO A 267 18.51 9.46 3.50
C PRO A 267 17.15 9.85 2.90
N ILE A 268 16.29 8.86 2.67
CA ILE A 268 14.90 9.15 2.33
C ILE A 268 14.18 9.56 3.62
N ASP A 269 14.08 10.87 3.82
CA ASP A 269 13.18 11.45 4.80
C ASP A 269 11.74 11.33 4.29
N VAL A 270 10.86 10.82 5.14
CA VAL A 270 9.43 10.64 4.84
C VAL A 270 8.60 11.47 5.81
N THR A 271 7.51 12.02 5.32
CA THR A 271 6.50 12.74 6.12
C THR A 271 5.11 12.19 5.82
N VAL A 272 4.13 12.66 6.59
CA VAL A 272 2.75 12.18 6.57
C VAL A 272 1.84 13.33 6.18
N HIS A 273 0.94 13.09 5.22
CA HIS A 273 -0.15 14.01 4.91
C HIS A 273 -1.49 13.28 4.92
N HIS A 274 -2.56 13.99 5.27
CA HIS A 274 -3.92 13.45 5.15
C HIS A 274 -4.48 13.75 3.75
N HIS A 275 -4.81 12.70 3.00
CA HIS A 275 -5.28 12.77 1.61
C HIS A 275 -6.74 12.31 1.48
N GLY A 276 -7.67 13.14 1.97
CA GLY A 276 -9.11 12.95 1.82
C GLY A 276 -9.57 11.51 2.13
N GLU A 277 -10.19 10.86 1.15
CA GLU A 277 -10.73 9.48 1.22
C GLU A 277 -9.68 8.38 1.45
N LEU A 278 -8.38 8.65 1.24
CA LEU A 278 -7.30 7.67 1.48
C LEU A 278 -6.86 7.69 2.95
N GLY A 279 -7.16 8.76 3.66
CA GLY A 279 -6.62 9.04 4.99
C GLY A 279 -5.14 9.43 4.91
N PRO A 280 -4.31 9.11 5.92
CA PRO A 280 -2.91 9.47 5.90
C PRO A 280 -2.18 8.83 4.69
N VAL A 281 -1.13 9.46 4.18
CA VAL A 281 -0.25 8.94 3.12
C VAL A 281 1.19 9.35 3.41
N LEU A 282 2.15 8.49 3.07
CA LEU A 282 3.57 8.81 3.16
C LEU A 282 4.05 9.53 1.91
N THR A 283 4.76 10.63 2.08
CA THR A 283 5.45 11.36 1.01
C THR A 283 6.91 11.58 1.37
N PRO A 284 7.80 11.82 0.39
CA PRO A 284 9.11 12.39 0.67
C PRO A 284 8.97 13.69 1.46
N ALA A 285 9.83 13.90 2.47
CA ALA A 285 9.84 15.12 3.26
C ALA A 285 9.97 16.37 2.37
N GLY A 286 9.13 17.37 2.62
CA GLY A 286 9.07 18.61 1.84
C GLY A 286 8.10 18.58 0.64
N GLN A 287 7.58 17.42 0.24
CA GLN A 287 6.47 17.36 -0.72
C GLN A 287 5.14 17.68 -0.03
N HIS A 288 4.25 18.39 -0.71
CA HIS A 288 2.88 18.62 -0.27
C HIS A 288 1.91 18.36 -1.44
N PHE A 289 0.67 18.03 -1.13
CA PHE A 289 -0.39 17.91 -2.12
C PHE A 289 -1.00 19.29 -2.36
N THR A 290 -1.20 19.65 -3.62
CA THR A 290 -1.95 20.86 -3.98
C THR A 290 -3.39 20.72 -3.50
N GLY A 291 -3.76 21.50 -2.49
CA GLY A 291 -5.11 21.54 -1.93
C GLY A 291 -6.07 22.38 -2.79
N PRO A 292 -7.39 22.25 -2.60
CA PRO A 292 -8.38 23.07 -3.31
C PRO A 292 -8.16 24.59 -3.17
N SER A 293 -7.58 25.03 -2.04
CA SER A 293 -7.24 26.43 -1.78
C SER A 293 -6.04 26.95 -2.57
N GLU A 294 -5.26 26.05 -3.19
CA GLU A 294 -4.02 26.37 -3.92
C GLU A 294 -4.24 26.32 -5.44
N ILE A 295 -5.43 25.97 -5.90
CA ILE A 295 -5.81 25.97 -7.31
C ILE A 295 -6.34 27.37 -7.66
N PRO A 296 -5.73 28.11 -8.61
CA PRO A 296 -6.25 29.39 -9.07
C PRO A 296 -7.69 29.27 -9.55
N ALA A 297 -8.54 30.23 -9.15
CA ALA A 297 -9.95 30.28 -9.52
C ALA A 297 -10.18 30.43 -11.03
#